data_AF-A0A2P4QA59-F1
#
_entry.id   AF-A0A2P4QA59-F1
#
_cell.length_a   1.000
_cell.length_b   1.000
_cell.length_c   1.000
_cell.angle_alpha   90.00
_cell.angle_beta   90.00
_cell.angle_gamma   90.00
#
_symmetry.space_group_name_H-M   'P 1'
#
loop_
_entity.id
_entity.type
_entity.pdbx_description
1 polymer ?
#
loop_
_entity_poly.entity_id
_entity_poly.type
_entity_poly.pdbx_seq_one_letter_code
_entity_poly.pdbx_strand_id
1 'polypeptide(L)'
;MNLFIGLLNMAIEKYDNYEEFLLQKAKVIMEIELFYMLPRHKKKKEWFPDWIHYSIPANEVRKFIIAIDKNKTGFKFDPPFISKKLRSLVDVEDVEDKDRQEEEKHQAQIKNMERKLEDMHKLLKDLEIFKNADDNKTNI
;
A
#
# COMPACT_ATOMS: atom_id res chain seq x y z
N MET A 1 6.35 41.94 -20.26
CA MET A 1 5.02 41.41 -19.87
C MET A 1 4.53 40.29 -20.79
N ASN A 2 4.58 40.43 -22.12
CA ASN A 2 4.09 39.39 -23.05
C ASN A 2 4.81 38.04 -22.93
N LEU A 3 6.11 38.02 -22.65
CA LEU A 3 6.87 36.79 -22.40
C LEU A 3 6.39 36.05 -21.14
N PHE A 4 6.10 36.79 -20.06
CA PHE A 4 5.56 36.20 -18.83
C PHE A 4 4.16 35.63 -19.04
N ILE A 5 3.31 36.32 -19.80
CA ILE A 5 1.97 35.82 -20.15
C ILE A 5 2.06 34.55 -21.00
N GLY A 6 2.98 34.50 -21.98
CA GLY A 6 3.20 33.31 -22.80
C GLY A 6 3.73 32.11 -22.00
N LEU A 7 4.70 32.33 -21.11
CA LEU A 7 5.23 31.29 -20.22
C LEU A 7 4.17 30.79 -19.22
N LEU A 8 3.37 31.70 -18.67
CA LEU A 8 2.28 31.36 -17.77
C LEU A 8 1.20 30.53 -18.47
N ASN A 9 0.82 30.89 -19.70
CA ASN A 9 -0.18 30.16 -20.47
C ASN A 9 0.28 28.73 -20.77
N MET A 10 1.53 28.54 -21.20
CA MET A 10 2.12 27.21 -21.41
C MET A 10 2.21 26.40 -20.11
N ALA A 11 2.49 27.05 -18.97
CA ALA A 11 2.50 26.39 -17.68
C ALA A 11 1.08 25.97 -17.26
N ILE A 12 0.08 26.83 -17.42
CA ILE A 12 -1.33 26.52 -17.12
C ILE A 12 -1.82 25.36 -17.99
N GLU A 13 -1.58 25.42 -19.31
CA GLU A 13 -1.98 24.37 -20.25
C GLU A 13 -1.34 23.02 -19.92
N LYS A 14 -0.12 23.03 -19.35
CA LYS A 14 0.58 21.82 -18.89
C LYS A 14 0.09 21.32 -17.52
N TYR A 15 -0.41 22.21 -16.66
CA TYR A 15 -0.79 21.93 -15.27
C TYR A 15 -2.29 22.03 -14.99
N ASP A 16 -3.15 22.08 -16.03
CA ASP A 16 -4.61 22.05 -15.91
C ASP A 16 -5.11 20.66 -15.51
N ASN A 17 -4.65 20.20 -14.34
CA ASN A 17 -5.08 18.96 -13.73
C ASN A 17 -6.12 19.29 -12.66
N TYR A 18 -7.39 19.12 -13.03
CA TYR A 18 -8.53 19.35 -12.16
C TYR A 18 -8.47 18.55 -10.86
N GLU A 19 -7.88 17.35 -10.88
CA GLU A 19 -7.74 16.49 -9.70
C GLU A 19 -6.76 17.09 -8.69
N GLU A 20 -5.63 17.62 -9.17
CA GLU A 20 -4.65 18.32 -8.33
C GLU A 20 -5.20 19.63 -7.77
N PHE A 21 -6.01 20.35 -8.55
CA PHE A 21 -6.71 21.55 -8.07
C PHE A 21 -7.68 21.21 -6.92
N LEU A 22 -8.52 20.18 -7.09
CA LEU A 22 -9.43 19.72 -6.04
C LEU A 22 -8.67 19.27 -4.80
N LEU A 23 -7.55 18.56 -4.99
CA LEU A 23 -6.68 18.15 -3.90
C LEU A 23 -6.10 19.35 -3.14
N GLN A 24 -5.56 20.36 -3.84
CA GLN A 24 -5.06 21.58 -3.21
C GLN A 24 -6.16 22.34 -2.48
N LYS A 25 -7.35 22.44 -3.07
CA LYS A 25 -8.52 23.07 -2.44
C LYS A 25 -8.90 22.36 -1.14
N ALA A 26 -8.90 21.03 -1.12
CA ALA A 26 -9.15 20.25 0.09
C ALA A 26 -8.08 20.49 1.18
N LYS A 27 -6.79 20.62 0.80
CA LYS A 27 -5.70 20.94 1.73
C LYS A 27 -5.89 22.30 2.40
N VAL A 28 -6.15 23.33 1.60
CA VAL A 28 -6.36 24.69 2.12
C VAL A 28 -7.53 24.72 3.09
N ILE A 29 -8.62 24.01 2.79
CA ILE A 29 -9.77 23.88 3.69
C ILE A 29 -9.35 23.19 5.00
N MET A 30 -8.66 22.05 4.94
CA MET A 30 -8.19 21.32 6.13
C MET A 30 -7.28 22.18 7.01
N GLU A 31 -6.34 22.93 6.42
CA GLU A 31 -5.46 23.84 7.16
C GLU A 31 -6.24 24.97 7.84
N ILE A 32 -7.22 25.55 7.14
CA ILE A 32 -8.14 26.55 7.71
C ILE A 32 -8.91 25.97 8.90
N GLU A 33 -9.45 24.76 8.75
CA GLU A 33 -10.19 24.07 9.79
C GLU A 33 -9.33 23.76 11.02
N LEU A 34 -8.10 23.28 10.81
CA LEU A 34 -7.22 22.88 11.89
C LEU A 34 -6.70 24.11 12.66
N PHE A 35 -6.18 25.11 11.94
CA PHE A 35 -5.39 26.21 12.52
C PHE A 35 -6.13 27.54 12.65
N TYR A 36 -7.05 27.88 11.75
CA TYR A 36 -7.56 29.25 11.62
C TYR A 36 -9.02 29.44 12.09
N MET A 37 -9.74 28.36 12.41
CA MET A 37 -11.10 28.43 12.93
C MET A 37 -11.15 28.52 14.46
N LEU A 38 -11.85 29.53 15.01
CA LEU A 38 -12.11 29.61 16.46
C LEU A 38 -12.88 28.36 16.94
N PRO A 39 -12.63 27.86 18.17
CA PRO A 39 -13.31 26.66 18.70
C PRO A 39 -14.84 26.73 18.66
N ARG A 40 -15.42 27.93 18.74
CA ARG A 40 -16.87 28.15 18.66
C ARG A 40 -17.42 27.92 17.25
N HIS A 41 -16.66 28.21 16.20
CA HIS A 41 -17.07 27.96 14.82
C HIS A 41 -17.02 26.48 14.47
N LYS A 42 -16.02 25.74 14.99
CA LYS A 42 -15.93 24.28 14.83
C LYS A 42 -17.13 23.52 15.41
N LYS A 43 -17.79 24.09 16.43
CA LYS A 43 -18.99 23.52 17.07
C LYS A 43 -20.29 23.79 16.31
N LYS A 44 -20.29 24.70 15.32
CA LYS A 44 -21.49 24.99 14.53
C LYS A 44 -21.73 23.87 13.52
N LYS A 45 -22.76 23.05 13.77
CA LYS A 45 -23.15 21.93 12.91
C LYS A 45 -23.57 22.34 11.50
N GLU A 46 -24.01 23.59 11.33
CA GLU A 46 -24.29 24.19 10.02
C GLU A 46 -23.05 24.25 9.10
N TRP A 47 -21.86 24.44 9.69
CA TRP A 47 -20.60 24.58 8.96
C TRP A 47 -19.78 23.27 8.97
N PHE A 48 -19.91 22.48 10.04
CA PHE A 48 -19.25 21.19 10.23
C PHE A 48 -20.26 20.13 10.64
N PRO A 49 -20.95 19.52 9.66
CA PRO A 49 -21.88 18.43 9.95
C PRO A 49 -21.11 17.19 10.43
N ASP A 50 -21.73 16.40 11.31
CA ASP A 50 -21.14 15.14 11.78
C ASP A 50 -21.07 14.07 10.68
N TRP A 51 -21.96 14.18 9.68
CA TRP A 51 -22.06 13.26 8.56
C TRP A 51 -22.25 14.04 7.27
N ILE A 52 -21.52 13.64 6.23
CA ILE A 52 -21.71 14.15 4.88
C ILE A 52 -22.18 13.01 3.99
N HIS A 53 -23.36 13.17 3.38
CA HIS A 53 -23.94 12.17 2.49
C HIS A 53 -23.53 12.45 1.05
N TYR A 54 -22.82 11.51 0.43
CA TYR A 54 -22.48 11.54 -1.00
C TYR A 54 -22.96 10.28 -1.70
N SER A 55 -23.47 10.44 -2.92
CA SER A 55 -23.76 9.32 -3.82
C SER A 55 -22.58 9.12 -4.75
N ILE A 56 -21.90 7.99 -4.62
CA ILE A 56 -20.73 7.64 -5.44
C ILE A 56 -20.91 6.18 -5.91
N PRO A 57 -20.62 5.88 -7.19
CA PRO A 57 -20.61 4.51 -7.69
C PRO A 57 -19.66 3.59 -6.91
N ALA A 58 -20.12 2.38 -6.55
CA ALA A 58 -19.33 1.45 -5.74
C ALA A 58 -18.00 1.03 -6.39
N ASN A 59 -17.95 1.00 -7.72
CA ASN A 59 -16.72 0.70 -8.48
C ASN A 59 -15.64 1.79 -8.30
N GLU A 60 -16.03 3.06 -8.27
CA GLU A 60 -15.10 4.18 -8.04
C GLU A 60 -14.58 4.17 -6.60
N VAL A 61 -15.46 3.90 -5.63
CA VAL A 61 -15.05 3.71 -4.23
C VAL A 61 -14.04 2.56 -4.11
N ARG A 62 -14.27 1.44 -4.81
CA ARG A 62 -13.35 0.28 -4.84
C ARG A 62 -11.97 0.68 -5.36
N LYS A 63 -11.92 1.35 -6.52
CA LYS A 63 -10.66 1.81 -7.13
C LYS A 63 -9.90 2.75 -6.18
N PHE A 64 -10.62 3.64 -5.52
CA PHE A 64 -10.03 4.62 -4.61
C PHE A 64 -9.42 3.95 -3.37
N ILE A 65 -10.13 3.02 -2.73
CA ILE A 65 -9.62 2.24 -1.60
C ILE A 65 -8.34 1.49 -2.01
N ILE A 66 -8.35 0.81 -3.16
CA ILE A 66 -7.18 0.09 -3.67
C ILE A 66 -6.01 1.04 -3.96
N ALA A 67 -6.28 2.24 -4.48
CA ALA A 67 -5.25 3.24 -4.75
C ALA A 67 -4.60 3.75 -3.47
N ILE A 68 -5.39 3.97 -2.41
CA ILE A 68 -4.89 4.34 -1.07
C ILE A 68 -4.01 3.21 -0.52
N ASP A 69 -4.50 1.98 -0.52
CA ASP A 69 -3.78 0.83 0.04
C ASP A 69 -2.43 0.60 -0.67
N LYS A 70 -2.37 0.84 -1.98
CA LYS A 70 -1.13 0.72 -2.77
C LYS A 70 -0.23 1.95 -2.70
N ASN A 71 -0.57 2.94 -1.88
CA ASN A 71 0.11 4.24 -1.80
C ASN A 71 0.31 4.90 -3.18
N LYS A 72 -0.61 4.65 -4.13
CA LYS A 72 -0.56 5.20 -5.50
C LYS A 72 -1.27 6.53 -5.60
N THR A 73 -1.85 6.98 -4.51
CA THR A 73 -2.49 8.28 -4.43
C THR A 73 -1.44 9.38 -4.25
N GLY A 74 -1.58 10.50 -4.96
CA GLY A 74 -0.74 11.71 -4.75
C GLY A 74 -0.98 12.41 -3.40
N PHE A 75 -1.68 11.78 -2.45
CA PHE A 75 -1.86 12.27 -1.10
C PHE A 75 -0.52 12.19 -0.37
N LYS A 76 0.03 13.35 0.02
CA LYS A 76 1.22 13.44 0.91
C LYS A 76 0.85 13.36 2.40
N PHE A 77 -0.37 12.94 2.72
CA PHE A 77 -0.92 12.92 4.08
C PHE A 77 -1.15 11.50 4.55
N ASP A 78 -1.37 11.34 5.85
CA ASP A 78 -1.84 10.10 6.43
C ASP A 78 -3.12 9.66 5.72
N PRO A 79 -3.18 8.41 5.22
CA PRO A 79 -4.32 7.92 4.50
C PRO A 79 -5.58 7.99 5.38
N PRO A 80 -6.75 8.31 4.81
CA PRO A 80 -7.97 8.40 5.58
C PRO A 80 -8.31 7.03 6.19
N PHE A 81 -8.88 7.04 7.39
CA PHE A 81 -9.36 5.82 8.02
C PHE A 81 -10.54 5.24 7.23
N ILE A 82 -10.37 4.03 6.71
CA ILE A 82 -11.39 3.28 5.97
C ILE A 82 -11.90 2.14 6.86
N SER A 83 -13.19 2.19 7.22
CA SER A 83 -13.79 1.16 8.09
C SER A 83 -13.84 -0.22 7.41
N LYS A 84 -13.64 -1.30 8.18
CA LYS A 84 -13.78 -2.70 7.70
C LYS A 84 -15.15 -2.98 7.09
N LYS A 85 -16.21 -2.35 7.62
CA LYS A 85 -17.58 -2.46 7.10
C LYS A 85 -17.71 -1.89 5.67
N LEU A 86 -17.00 -0.81 5.35
CA LEU A 86 -17.00 -0.25 4.00
C LEU A 86 -16.25 -1.18 3.03
N ARG A 87 -15.13 -1.75 3.48
CA ARG A 87 -14.34 -2.70 2.68
C ARG A 87 -15.15 -3.94 2.32
N SER A 88 -15.89 -4.51 3.27
CA SER A 88 -16.75 -5.66 3.00
C SER A 88 -17.96 -5.32 2.10
N LEU A 89 -18.54 -4.13 2.23
CA LEU A 89 -19.63 -3.66 1.35
C LEU A 89 -19.18 -3.48 -0.10
N VAL A 90 -17.95 -3.02 -0.29
CA VAL A 90 -17.37 -2.75 -1.61
C VAL A 90 -16.57 -3.95 -2.11
N ASP A 91 -16.52 -5.05 -1.34
CA ASP A 91 -15.85 -6.31 -1.70
C ASP A 91 -14.37 -6.09 -2.07
N VAL A 92 -13.69 -5.27 -1.28
CA VAL A 92 -12.23 -5.07 -1.35
C VAL A 92 -11.58 -6.08 -0.39
N GLU A 93 -10.78 -7.01 -0.93
CA GLU A 93 -9.90 -7.86 -0.11
C GLU A 93 -8.88 -6.99 0.61
N ASP A 94 -8.71 -7.20 1.92
CA ASP A 94 -7.71 -6.49 2.71
C ASP A 94 -6.30 -6.81 2.18
N VAL A 95 -5.53 -5.78 1.84
CA VAL A 95 -4.15 -5.94 1.33
C VAL A 95 -3.28 -6.62 2.38
N GLU A 96 -3.53 -6.36 3.67
CA GLU A 96 -2.87 -7.06 4.77
C GLU A 96 -3.04 -8.59 4.70
N ASP A 97 -4.20 -9.08 4.27
CA ASP A 97 -4.44 -10.52 4.18
C ASP A 97 -3.70 -11.14 2.99
N LYS A 98 -3.45 -10.37 1.91
CA LYS A 98 -2.64 -10.85 0.77
C LYS A 98 -1.17 -10.93 1.12
N ASP A 99 -0.63 -9.87 1.71
CA ASP A 99 0.77 -9.82 2.12
C ASP A 99 1.05 -10.93 3.15
N ARG A 100 0.14 -11.12 4.12
CA ARG A 100 0.24 -12.19 5.12
C ARG A 100 0.17 -13.59 4.48
N GLN A 101 -0.71 -13.81 3.50
CA GLN A 101 -0.77 -15.08 2.77
C GLN A 101 0.47 -15.34 1.89
N GLU A 102 1.06 -14.30 1.29
CA GLU A 102 2.30 -14.42 0.52
C GLU A 102 3.50 -14.70 1.42
N GLU A 103 3.59 -14.04 2.58
CA GLU A 103 4.60 -14.32 3.60
C GLU A 103 4.51 -15.76 4.13
N GLU A 104 3.31 -16.25 4.42
CA GLU A 104 3.08 -17.63 4.86
C GLU A 104 3.51 -18.66 3.79
N LYS A 105 3.23 -18.39 2.51
CA LYS A 105 3.68 -19.24 1.40
C LYS A 105 5.20 -19.26 1.28
N HIS A 106 5.85 -18.10 1.36
CA HIS A 106 7.31 -18.01 1.30
C HIS A 106 7.97 -18.73 2.48
N GLN A 107 7.45 -18.60 3.70
CA GLN A 107 7.95 -19.32 4.87
C GLN A 107 7.80 -20.84 4.74
N ALA A 108 6.65 -21.31 4.25
CA ALA A 108 6.44 -22.74 4.01
C ALA A 108 7.42 -23.29 2.95
N GLN A 109 7.74 -22.49 1.93
CA GLN A 109 8.68 -22.86 0.88
C GLN A 109 10.13 -22.91 1.40
N ILE A 110 10.54 -21.95 2.23
CA ILE A 110 11.86 -21.94 2.90
C ILE A 110 12.03 -23.18 3.78
N LYS A 111 11.04 -23.48 4.63
CA LYS A 111 11.09 -24.65 5.51
C LYS A 111 11.21 -25.97 4.75
N ASN A 112 10.60 -26.07 3.56
CA ASN A 112 10.76 -27.22 2.68
C ASN A 112 12.16 -27.31 2.06
N MET A 113 12.78 -26.18 1.73
CA MET A 113 14.16 -26.16 1.23
C MET A 113 15.16 -26.54 2.32
N GLU A 114 14.97 -26.09 3.55
CA GLU A 114 15.80 -26.46 4.71
C GLU A 114 15.80 -27.98 4.94
N ARG A 115 14.63 -28.62 4.92
CA ARG A 115 14.53 -30.09 5.03
C ARG A 115 15.29 -30.82 3.93
N LYS A 116 15.17 -30.36 2.67
CA LYS A 116 15.91 -30.95 1.54
C LYS A 116 17.42 -30.79 1.70
N LEU A 117 17.87 -29.67 2.26
CA LEU A 117 19.28 -29.40 2.57
C LEU A 117 19.82 -30.31 3.67
N GLU A 118 19.02 -30.58 4.71
CA GLU A 118 19.36 -31.55 5.75
C GLU A 118 19.47 -32.98 5.21
N ASP A 119 18.50 -33.39 4.38
CA ASP A 119 18.51 -34.71 3.73
C ASP A 119 19.75 -34.87 2.82
N MET A 120 20.10 -33.84 2.04
CA MET A 120 21.32 -33.82 1.24
C MET A 120 22.60 -33.90 2.08
N HIS A 121 22.67 -33.17 3.20
CA HIS A 121 23.82 -33.25 4.11
C HIS A 121 24.00 -34.65 4.68
N LYS A 122 22.90 -35.34 4.97
CA LYS A 122 22.92 -36.71 5.47
C LYS A 122 23.45 -37.68 4.41
N LEU A 123 22.95 -37.57 3.17
CA LEU A 123 23.43 -38.37 2.04
C LEU A 123 24.92 -38.15 1.75
N LEU A 124 25.40 -36.91 1.84
CA LEU A 124 26.83 -36.60 1.65
C LEU A 124 27.71 -37.26 2.71
N LYS A 125 27.30 -37.21 3.98
CA LYS A 125 28.02 -37.92 5.07
C LYS A 125 28.06 -39.42 4.83
N ASP A 126 26.92 -40.00 4.43
CA ASP A 126 26.85 -41.44 4.16
C ASP A 126 27.79 -41.83 3.02
N LEU A 127 27.83 -41.05 1.92
CA LEU A 127 28.76 -41.27 0.80
C LEU A 127 30.23 -41.13 1.20
N GLU A 128 30.57 -40.19 2.07
CA GLU A 128 31.92 -40.00 2.59
C GLU A 128 32.38 -41.23 3.40
N ILE A 129 31.48 -41.80 4.20
CA ILE A 129 31.71 -43.03 4.96
C ILE A 129 31.94 -44.23 4.03
N PHE A 130 31.14 -44.37 2.96
CA PHE A 130 31.31 -45.46 1.98
C PHE A 130 32.64 -45.37 1.23
N LYS A 131 33.07 -44.16 0.84
CA LYS A 131 34.33 -43.95 0.12
C LYS A 131 35.55 -44.33 0.96
N ASN A 132 35.55 -43.94 2.24
CA ASN A 132 36.59 -44.29 3.21
C ASN A 132 36.65 -45.80 3.55
N ALA A 133 35.56 -46.54 3.33
CA ALA A 133 35.49 -47.99 3.54
C ALA A 133 36.02 -48.81 2.35
N ASP A 134 35.91 -48.28 1.13
CA ASP A 134 36.41 -48.93 -0.10
C ASP A 134 37.94 -48.73 -0.25
N ASP A 135 38.46 -47.54 0.09
CA ASP A 135 39.91 -47.24 0.05
C ASP A 135 40.74 -48.13 1.01
N ASN A 136 40.12 -48.68 2.06
CA ASN A 136 40.76 -49.62 3.00
C ASN A 136 40.75 -51.09 2.53
N LYS A 137 40.03 -51.43 1.45
CA LYS A 137 40.00 -52.80 0.90
C LYS A 137 41.01 -53.03 -0.23
N THR A 138 41.53 -51.98 -0.85
CA THR A 138 42.49 -52.06 -1.97
C THR A 138 43.96 -52.11 -1.53
N ASN A 139 44.24 -52.02 -0.23
CA ASN A 139 45.60 -52.03 0.35
C ASN A 139 45.98 -53.37 1.04
N ILE A 140 45.38 -54.50 0.64
CA ILE A 140 45.79 -55.85 1.09
C ILE A 140 46.33 -56.64 -0.10
#